data_AF-A0A0D3C9I8-F1
#
_entry.id   AF-A0A0D3C9I8-F1
#
_cell.length_a   1.000
_cell.length_b   1.000
_cell.length_c   1.000
_cell.angle_alpha   90.00
_cell.angle_beta   90.00
_cell.angle_gamma   90.00
#
_symmetry.space_group_name_H-M   'P 1'
#
loop_
_entity.id
_entity.type
_entity.pdbx_description
1 polymer ?
#
loop_
_entity_poly.entity_id
_entity_poly.type
_entity_poly.pdbx_seq_one_letter_code
_entity_poly.pdbx_strand_id
1 'polypeptide(L)'
;MAKGDKQKEGSSQSGVEEHGRENTATRAGTQREKSVSREALGVAVGEMGENLERVEHTVTELESVVFGGLEEVKQNAADLNSRFIRLEELVTGSMQALRDDIEGMKARFTAMEEDITLVKRASANAEAVGGTSFGKVELPKPNRFNGVRDAKEVENFLWQMEIYFDNLSVVAENAKVWKSVEKCRTFEKNPHNR
;
A
#
# COMPACT_ATOMS: atom_id res chain seq x y z
N MET A 1 -11.51 15.04 57.42
CA MET A 1 -12.93 15.46 57.56
C MET A 1 -13.59 14.59 58.60
N ALA A 2 -14.31 15.23 59.51
CA ALA A 2 -14.84 14.68 60.75
C ALA A 2 -16.26 14.10 60.62
N LYS A 3 -16.68 13.47 61.72
CA LYS A 3 -18.03 13.08 62.21
C LYS A 3 -18.24 11.57 62.22
N GLY A 4 -18.57 10.90 63.32
CA GLY A 4 -19.03 11.37 64.63
C GLY A 4 -20.30 10.61 65.04
N ASP A 5 -20.38 10.34 66.35
CA ASP A 5 -21.53 9.90 67.17
C ASP A 5 -21.73 8.37 67.38
N LYS A 6 -21.51 7.82 68.59
CA LYS A 6 -22.22 7.98 69.90
C LYS A 6 -23.60 7.30 69.86
N GLN A 7 -23.99 6.36 70.71
CA GLN A 7 -24.10 6.29 72.18
C GLN A 7 -24.53 4.83 72.55
N LYS A 8 -24.60 4.30 73.78
CA LYS A 8 -24.05 4.52 75.13
C LYS A 8 -25.06 3.83 76.10
N GLU A 9 -24.57 2.92 76.95
CA GLU A 9 -25.07 2.53 78.30
C GLU A 9 -26.52 2.02 78.46
N GLY A 10 -26.86 1.11 79.39
CA GLY A 10 -26.12 0.44 80.46
C GLY A 10 -27.09 -0.15 81.50
N SER A 11 -26.54 -0.82 82.52
CA SER A 11 -27.08 -0.95 83.91
C SER A 11 -28.30 -1.88 84.09
N SER A 12 -28.51 -2.71 85.11
CA SER A 12 -27.82 -3.13 86.37
C SER A 12 -28.64 -4.31 86.94
N GLN A 13 -28.03 -5.41 87.41
CA GLN A 13 -27.75 -5.75 88.82
C GLN A 13 -28.85 -6.54 89.57
N SER A 14 -28.48 -7.72 90.11
CA SER A 14 -28.94 -8.38 91.36
C SER A 14 -28.32 -9.79 91.35
N GLY A 15 -27.42 -10.24 92.26
CA GLY A 15 -27.61 -10.43 93.70
C GLY A 15 -28.61 -11.57 93.94
N VAL A 16 -28.38 -12.68 94.65
CA VAL A 16 -27.51 -13.06 95.78
C VAL A 16 -27.73 -14.59 96.04
N GLU A 17 -26.73 -15.30 96.62
CA GLU A 17 -26.83 -16.58 97.41
C GLU A 17 -27.28 -17.89 96.70
N GLU A 18 -26.97 -19.13 97.12
CA GLU A 18 -26.19 -19.72 98.22
C GLU A 18 -25.99 -21.22 97.89
N HIS A 19 -24.82 -21.71 98.31
CA HIS A 19 -24.43 -23.06 98.70
C HIS A 19 -25.46 -24.22 98.68
N GLY A 20 -25.11 -25.36 98.07
CA GLY A 20 -25.89 -26.59 98.28
C GLY A 20 -25.45 -27.84 97.52
N ARG A 21 -24.52 -28.59 98.12
CA ARG A 21 -24.40 -30.07 98.15
C ARG A 21 -24.44 -30.89 96.84
N GLU A 22 -23.31 -31.56 96.63
CA GLU A 22 -23.08 -32.88 96.02
C GLU A 22 -24.33 -33.77 95.89
N ASN A 23 -24.53 -34.38 94.72
CA ASN A 23 -25.19 -35.68 94.55
C ASN A 23 -24.84 -36.31 93.20
N THR A 24 -24.30 -37.52 93.29
CA THR A 24 -23.98 -38.48 92.23
C THR A 24 -25.19 -38.88 91.39
N ALA A 25 -25.04 -39.01 90.06
CA ALA A 25 -25.56 -40.14 89.28
C ALA A 25 -25.29 -39.97 87.77
N THR A 26 -24.46 -40.88 87.26
CA THR A 26 -24.43 -41.46 85.92
C THR A 26 -25.66 -41.21 85.03
N ARG A 27 -25.47 -40.60 83.86
CA ARG A 27 -26.03 -41.12 82.59
C ARG A 27 -25.32 -40.52 81.36
N ALA A 28 -24.90 -41.43 80.50
CA ALA A 28 -24.16 -41.21 79.27
C ALA A 28 -24.88 -40.30 78.26
N GLY A 29 -24.09 -39.45 77.61
CA GLY A 29 -24.47 -38.61 76.49
C GLY A 29 -23.21 -38.16 75.73
N THR A 30 -22.61 -39.12 75.04
CA THR A 30 -21.51 -39.04 74.04
C THR A 30 -21.16 -37.64 73.50
N GLN A 31 -20.25 -36.92 74.16
CA GLN A 31 -19.26 -36.11 73.43
C GLN A 31 -18.03 -36.97 73.20
N ARG A 32 -18.06 -37.75 72.12
CA ARG A 32 -16.86 -38.40 71.61
C ARG A 32 -16.17 -37.36 70.73
N GLU A 33 -15.36 -36.49 71.32
CA GLU A 33 -14.27 -35.86 70.54
C GLU A 33 -13.45 -37.02 69.99
N LYS A 34 -13.62 -37.31 68.69
CA LYS A 34 -12.86 -38.35 68.01
C LYS A 34 -11.42 -37.86 67.95
N SER A 35 -10.57 -38.36 68.84
CA SER A 35 -9.12 -38.17 68.73
C SER A 35 -8.67 -38.81 67.42
N VAL A 36 -8.13 -37.99 66.52
CA VAL A 36 -7.50 -38.47 65.30
C VAL A 36 -6.29 -39.32 65.70
N SER A 37 -6.21 -40.53 65.16
CA SER A 37 -5.12 -41.46 65.46
C SER A 37 -3.81 -40.97 64.84
N ARG A 38 -2.69 -41.24 65.53
CA ARG A 38 -1.34 -40.94 65.03
C ARG A 38 -1.06 -41.60 63.68
N GLU A 39 -1.60 -42.79 63.42
CA GLU A 39 -1.51 -43.42 62.10
C GLU A 39 -2.24 -42.61 61.02
N ALA A 40 -3.43 -42.07 61.32
CA ALA A 40 -4.19 -41.24 60.37
C ALA A 40 -3.47 -39.92 60.03
N LEU A 41 -2.79 -39.32 61.02
CA LEU A 41 -1.89 -38.19 60.78
C LEU A 41 -0.67 -38.59 59.94
N GLY A 42 -0.10 -39.78 60.18
CA GLY A 42 1.01 -40.30 59.40
C GLY A 42 0.67 -40.51 57.92
N VAL A 43 -0.53 -41.04 57.63
CA VAL A 43 -1.03 -41.20 56.26
C VAL A 43 -1.22 -39.85 55.57
N ALA A 44 -1.86 -38.89 56.25
CA ALA A 44 -2.08 -37.55 55.70
C ALA A 44 -0.76 -36.81 55.42
N VAL A 45 0.24 -36.96 56.30
CA VAL A 45 1.58 -36.38 56.11
C VAL A 45 2.31 -37.04 54.93
N GLY A 46 2.17 -38.36 54.75
CA GLY A 46 2.71 -39.07 53.59
C GLY A 46 2.09 -38.56 52.27
N GLU A 47 0.77 -38.44 52.23
CA GLU A 47 0.04 -37.93 51.06
C GLU A 47 0.42 -36.46 50.74
N MET A 48 0.62 -35.62 51.76
CA MET A 48 1.15 -34.26 51.57
C MET A 48 2.58 -34.27 51.00
N GLY A 49 3.42 -35.22 51.40
CA GLY A 49 4.77 -35.39 50.85
C GLY A 49 4.75 -35.74 49.36
N GLU A 50 3.95 -36.73 48.96
CA GLU A 50 3.78 -37.11 47.55
C GLU A 50 3.20 -35.96 46.71
N ASN A 51 2.25 -35.20 47.27
CA ASN A 51 1.69 -34.03 46.61
C ASN A 51 2.71 -32.90 46.47
N LEU A 52 3.61 -32.71 47.44
CA LEU A 52 4.69 -31.74 47.35
C LEU A 52 5.68 -32.13 46.25
N GLU A 53 6.12 -33.39 46.19
CA GLU A 53 7.00 -33.88 45.12
C GLU A 53 6.37 -33.69 43.73
N ARG A 54 5.06 -33.96 43.61
CA ARG A 54 4.30 -33.70 42.37
C ARG A 54 4.28 -32.22 42.01
N VAL A 55 4.03 -31.34 42.99
CA VAL A 55 4.04 -29.89 42.78
C VAL A 55 5.41 -29.42 42.31
N GLU A 56 6.49 -29.85 42.98
CA GLU A 56 7.87 -29.51 42.60
C GLU A 56 8.19 -29.93 41.16
N HIS A 57 7.79 -31.14 40.74
CA HIS A 57 7.93 -31.58 39.35
C HIS A 57 7.17 -30.66 38.38
N THR A 58 5.89 -30.39 38.66
CA THR A 58 5.08 -29.53 37.76
C THR A 58 5.60 -28.09 37.69
N VAL A 59 6.17 -27.57 38.77
CA VAL A 59 6.83 -26.24 38.77
C VAL A 59 8.07 -26.27 37.90
N THR A 60 8.89 -27.32 37.99
CA THR A 60 10.09 -27.48 37.14
C THR A 60 9.73 -27.58 35.66
N GLU A 61 8.68 -28.33 35.31
CA GLU A 61 8.18 -28.40 33.94
C GLU A 61 7.63 -27.06 33.46
N LEU A 62 6.87 -26.37 34.31
CA LEU A 62 6.32 -25.05 34.00
C LEU A 62 7.42 -24.03 33.76
N GLU A 63 8.47 -24.01 34.60
CA GLU A 63 9.64 -23.17 34.40
C GLU A 63 10.29 -23.44 33.05
N SER A 64 10.53 -24.71 32.71
CA SER A 64 11.10 -25.07 31.42
C SER A 64 10.27 -24.56 30.23
N VAL A 65 8.94 -24.69 30.29
CA VAL A 65 8.04 -24.23 29.22
C VAL A 65 8.03 -22.71 29.14
N VAL A 66 7.96 -22.01 30.27
CA VAL A 66 7.93 -20.54 30.32
C VAL A 66 9.25 -19.95 29.83
N PHE A 67 10.40 -20.47 30.27
CA PHE A 67 11.70 -19.99 29.80
C PHE A 67 11.93 -20.29 28.31
N GLY A 68 11.54 -21.48 27.85
CA GLY A 68 11.60 -21.83 26.43
C GLY A 68 10.75 -20.89 25.58
N GLY A 69 9.49 -20.68 25.97
CA GLY A 69 8.58 -19.77 25.27
C GLY A 69 9.05 -18.31 25.32
N LEU A 70 9.63 -17.86 26.42
CA LEU A 70 10.16 -16.50 26.55
C LEU A 70 11.35 -16.26 25.61
N GLU A 71 12.29 -17.22 25.52
CA GLU A 71 13.41 -17.12 24.59
C GLU A 71 12.95 -17.19 23.13
N GLU A 72 11.93 -17.99 22.81
CA GLU A 72 11.33 -18.02 21.48
C GLU A 72 10.69 -16.66 21.12
N VAL A 73 9.89 -16.07 22.01
CA VAL A 73 9.28 -14.75 21.80
C VAL A 73 10.34 -13.67 21.61
N LYS A 74 11.41 -13.70 22.42
CA LYS A 74 12.53 -12.77 22.31
C LYS A 74 13.27 -12.91 20.97
N GLN A 75 13.50 -14.14 20.52
CA GLN A 75 14.15 -14.40 19.23
C GLN A 75 13.25 -13.97 18.05
N ASN A 76 11.95 -14.23 18.13
CA ASN A 76 10.97 -13.79 17.14
C ASN A 76 10.87 -12.25 17.08
N ALA A 77 10.90 -11.57 18.22
CA ALA A 77 10.92 -10.12 18.29
C ALA A 77 12.18 -9.54 17.64
N ALA A 78 13.35 -10.16 17.88
CA ALA A 78 14.61 -9.77 17.25
C ALA A 78 14.57 -9.97 15.72
N ASP A 79 14.08 -11.12 15.25
CA ASP A 79 13.93 -11.40 13.81
C ASP A 79 12.98 -10.39 13.14
N LEU A 80 11.83 -10.14 13.77
CA LEU A 80 10.85 -9.18 13.25
C LEU A 80 11.44 -7.78 13.15
N ASN A 81 12.22 -7.34 14.15
CA ASN A 81 12.92 -6.06 14.12
C ASN A 81 13.95 -6.00 12.97
N SER A 82 14.75 -7.05 12.77
CA SER A 82 15.69 -7.12 11.64
C SER A 82 14.98 -7.07 10.28
N ARG A 83 13.83 -7.75 10.15
CA ARG A 83 13.00 -7.70 8.93
C ARG A 83 12.43 -6.32 8.69
N PHE A 84 12.03 -5.61 9.75
CA PHE A 84 11.53 -4.25 9.66
C PHE A 84 12.61 -3.28 9.19
N ILE A 85 13.81 -3.33 9.78
CA ILE A 85 14.96 -2.50 9.36
C ILE A 85 15.26 -2.72 7.87
N ARG A 86 15.34 -3.98 7.42
CA ARG A 86 15.61 -4.28 6.01
C ARG A 86 14.50 -3.76 5.08
N LEU A 87 13.25 -3.81 5.51
CA LEU A 87 12.13 -3.28 4.74
C LEU A 87 12.20 -1.75 4.66
N GLU A 88 12.51 -1.08 5.76
CA GLU A 88 12.69 0.37 5.82
C GLU A 88 13.82 0.83 4.89
N GLU A 89 14.97 0.15 4.91
CA GLU A 89 16.09 0.42 4.00
C GLU A 89 15.68 0.24 2.53
N LEU A 90 14.99 -0.85 2.21
CA LEU A 90 14.54 -1.12 0.83
C LEU A 90 13.55 -0.04 0.34
N VAL A 91 12.57 0.32 1.16
CA VAL A 91 11.57 1.34 0.82
C VAL A 91 12.25 2.70 0.66
N THR A 92 13.08 3.10 1.62
CA THR A 92 13.79 4.39 1.59
C THR A 92 14.73 4.47 0.39
N GLY A 93 15.49 3.41 0.11
CA GLY A 93 16.38 3.31 -1.05
C GLY A 93 15.61 3.40 -2.37
N SER A 94 14.50 2.66 -2.49
CA SER A 94 13.65 2.71 -3.70
C SER A 94 13.04 4.09 -3.92
N MET A 95 12.57 4.74 -2.85
CA MET A 95 12.04 6.10 -2.92
C MET A 95 13.12 7.11 -3.32
N GLN A 96 14.36 6.93 -2.85
CA GLN A 96 15.47 7.79 -3.25
C GLN A 96 15.81 7.60 -4.74
N ALA A 97 15.93 6.36 -5.21
CA ALA A 97 16.18 6.07 -6.62
C ALA A 97 15.10 6.69 -7.54
N LEU A 98 13.82 6.56 -7.17
CA LEU A 98 12.72 7.19 -7.91
C LEU A 98 12.81 8.72 -7.92
N ARG A 99 13.22 9.34 -6.81
CA ARG A 99 13.45 10.80 -6.76
C ARG A 99 14.58 11.20 -7.70
N ASP A 100 15.69 10.48 -7.69
CA ASP A 100 16.85 10.75 -8.54
C ASP A 100 16.51 10.59 -10.03
N ASP A 101 15.75 9.55 -10.39
CA ASP A 101 15.26 9.34 -11.76
C ASP A 101 14.35 10.47 -12.24
N ILE A 102 13.41 10.92 -11.39
CA ILE A 102 12.53 12.05 -11.70
C ILE A 102 13.35 13.32 -11.90
N GLU A 103 14.32 13.58 -11.04
CA GLU A 103 15.16 14.77 -11.14
C GLU A 103 16.04 14.73 -12.40
N GLY A 104 16.61 13.58 -12.73
CA GLY A 104 17.31 13.37 -13.99
C GLY A 104 16.41 13.56 -15.21
N MET A 105 15.15 13.13 -15.16
CA MET A 105 14.19 13.36 -16.22
C MET A 105 13.82 14.84 -16.38
N LYS A 106 13.63 15.57 -15.28
CA LYS A 106 13.41 17.02 -15.31
C LYS A 106 14.57 17.76 -15.96
N ALA A 107 15.81 17.43 -15.58
CA ALA A 107 17.00 18.06 -16.16
C ALA A 107 17.10 17.82 -17.67
N ARG A 108 16.78 16.62 -18.14
CA ARG A 108 16.70 16.33 -19.58
C ARG A 108 15.58 17.11 -20.27
N PHE A 109 14.44 17.26 -19.60
CA PHE A 109 13.32 18.02 -20.15
C PHE A 109 13.67 19.51 -20.29
N THR A 110 14.29 20.12 -19.29
CA THR A 110 14.75 21.51 -19.35
C THR A 110 15.81 21.72 -20.44
N ALA A 111 16.76 20.79 -20.58
CA ALA A 111 17.75 20.85 -21.66
C ALA A 111 17.09 20.77 -23.06
N MET A 112 16.09 19.90 -23.21
CA MET A 112 15.33 19.80 -24.45
C MET A 112 14.50 21.07 -24.74
N GLU A 113 13.92 21.69 -23.71
CA GLU A 113 13.22 22.98 -23.85
C GLU A 113 14.19 24.07 -24.33
N GLU A 114 15.40 24.14 -23.76
CA GLU A 114 16.46 25.06 -24.19
C GLU A 114 16.84 24.84 -25.65
N ASP A 115 17.09 23.59 -26.07
CA ASP A 115 17.39 23.23 -27.46
C ASP A 115 16.27 23.64 -28.42
N ILE A 116 15.01 23.38 -28.05
CA ILE A 116 13.85 23.80 -28.84
C ILE A 116 13.80 25.32 -28.98
N THR A 117 14.09 26.07 -27.92
CA THR A 117 14.12 27.54 -27.99
C THR A 117 15.26 28.04 -28.89
N LEU A 118 16.42 27.38 -28.85
CA LEU A 118 17.56 27.70 -29.70
C LEU A 118 17.26 27.44 -31.18
N VAL A 119 16.68 26.27 -31.50
CA VAL A 119 16.27 25.93 -32.88
C VAL A 119 15.24 26.92 -33.40
N LYS A 120 14.22 27.26 -32.60
CA LYS A 120 13.22 28.27 -32.97
C LYS A 120 13.85 29.62 -33.27
N ARG A 121 14.80 30.08 -32.46
CA ARG A 121 15.52 31.35 -32.67
C ARG A 121 16.41 31.31 -33.91
N ALA A 122 17.14 30.22 -34.12
CA ALA A 122 17.99 30.04 -35.29
C ALA A 122 17.17 30.04 -36.59
N SER A 123 16.02 29.37 -36.60
CA SER A 123 15.08 29.37 -37.73
C SER A 123 14.55 30.78 -38.04
N ALA A 124 14.08 31.52 -37.02
CA ALA A 124 13.57 32.88 -37.21
C ALA A 124 14.65 33.86 -37.70
N ASN A 125 15.89 33.74 -37.19
CA ASN A 125 17.00 34.57 -37.65
C ASN A 125 17.42 34.26 -39.09
N ALA A 126 17.33 32.99 -39.52
CA ALA A 126 17.63 32.60 -40.88
C ALA A 126 16.56 33.08 -41.90
N GLU A 127 15.32 33.27 -41.47
CA GLU A 127 14.31 34.00 -42.27
C GLU A 127 14.64 35.50 -42.36
N ALA A 128 15.13 36.11 -41.28
CA ALA A 128 15.41 37.56 -41.20
C ALA A 128 16.68 38.03 -41.94
N VAL A 129 17.71 37.20 -42.07
CA VAL A 129 18.99 37.54 -42.74
C VAL A 129 18.93 37.49 -44.27
N GLY A 130 17.74 37.25 -44.83
CA GLY A 130 17.53 37.19 -46.27
C GLY A 130 17.10 35.79 -46.67
N GLY A 131 15.86 35.44 -46.32
CA GLY A 131 14.99 34.54 -47.07
C GLY A 131 15.67 33.31 -47.65
N THR A 132 16.39 32.54 -46.82
CA THR A 132 16.63 31.15 -47.22
C THR A 132 15.35 30.42 -46.87
N SER A 133 14.46 30.27 -47.85
CA SER A 133 13.25 29.48 -47.76
C SER A 133 13.64 28.05 -47.37
N PHE A 134 13.62 27.73 -46.08
CA PHE A 134 13.72 26.35 -45.62
C PHE A 134 12.54 25.60 -46.22
N GLY A 135 12.83 24.77 -47.21
CA GLY A 135 11.91 23.76 -47.69
C GLY A 135 10.79 24.23 -48.61
N LYS A 136 11.06 25.12 -49.58
CA LYS A 136 10.41 24.86 -50.88
C LYS A 136 11.17 23.72 -51.52
N VAL A 137 10.90 22.50 -51.05
CA VAL A 137 11.27 21.30 -51.80
C VAL A 137 10.66 21.54 -53.17
N GLU A 138 11.49 21.80 -54.18
CA GLU A 138 11.04 21.87 -55.56
C GLU A 138 10.61 20.45 -55.92
N LEU A 139 9.37 20.13 -55.60
CA LEU A 139 8.76 18.89 -56.02
C LEU A 139 8.86 18.87 -57.54
N PRO A 140 9.34 17.77 -58.14
CA PRO A 140 9.38 17.67 -59.58
C PRO A 140 7.97 17.90 -60.11
N LYS A 141 7.81 18.96 -60.90
CA LYS A 141 6.53 19.29 -61.53
C LYS A 141 6.08 18.06 -62.34
N PRO A 142 4.83 17.62 -62.20
CA PRO A 142 4.34 16.51 -63.01
C PRO A 142 4.50 16.84 -64.49
N ASN A 143 4.76 15.81 -65.29
CA ASN A 143 4.93 15.96 -66.73
C ASN A 143 3.68 16.59 -67.35
N ARG A 144 3.87 17.43 -68.37
CA ARG A 144 2.72 18.01 -69.09
C ARG A 144 1.92 16.89 -69.73
N PHE A 145 0.60 16.94 -69.58
CA PHE A 145 -0.32 16.06 -70.29
C PHE A 145 -0.10 16.22 -71.81
N ASN A 146 0.14 15.13 -72.52
CA ASN A 146 0.49 15.18 -73.94
C ASN A 146 -0.75 15.36 -74.85
N GLY A 147 -1.97 15.40 -74.29
CA GLY A 147 -3.22 15.59 -75.03
C GLY A 147 -3.80 14.31 -75.66
N VAL A 148 -3.18 13.15 -75.45
CA VAL A 148 -3.65 11.87 -75.97
C VAL A 148 -4.93 11.47 -75.23
N ARG A 149 -5.93 11.02 -75.99
CA ARG A 149 -7.23 10.55 -75.46
C ARG A 149 -7.13 9.13 -74.91
N ASP A 150 -6.15 8.88 -74.05
CA ASP A 150 -5.98 7.62 -73.31
C ASP A 150 -6.41 7.84 -71.86
N ALA A 151 -7.40 7.07 -71.41
CA ALA A 151 -7.91 7.13 -70.04
C ALA A 151 -6.82 6.85 -69.00
N LYS A 152 -5.87 5.95 -69.30
CA LYS A 152 -4.78 5.60 -68.40
C LYS A 152 -3.78 6.74 -68.22
N GLU A 153 -3.56 7.53 -69.28
CA GLU A 153 -2.67 8.68 -69.20
C GLU A 153 -3.31 9.82 -68.40
N VAL A 154 -4.61 10.06 -68.60
CA VAL A 154 -5.38 11.03 -67.80
C VAL A 154 -5.34 10.66 -66.32
N GLU A 155 -5.59 9.40 -65.99
CA GLU A 155 -5.57 8.93 -64.60
C GLU A 155 -4.16 9.06 -63.97
N ASN A 156 -3.11 8.68 -64.70
CA ASN A 156 -1.73 8.83 -64.22
C ASN A 156 -1.34 10.30 -64.01
N PHE A 157 -1.74 11.21 -64.90
CA PHE A 157 -1.49 12.64 -64.75
C PHE A 157 -2.21 13.22 -63.52
N LEU A 158 -3.47 12.88 -63.33
CA LEU A 158 -4.24 13.33 -62.16
C LEU A 158 -3.65 12.80 -60.85
N TRP A 159 -3.22 11.55 -60.81
CA TRP A 159 -2.53 10.97 -59.66
C TRP A 159 -1.21 11.68 -59.34
N GLN A 160 -0.41 12.00 -60.35
CA GLN A 160 0.82 12.79 -60.15
C GLN A 160 0.54 14.21 -59.66
N MET A 161 -0.55 14.84 -60.12
CA MET A 161 -0.97 16.15 -59.64
C MET A 161 -1.42 16.12 -58.18
N GLU A 162 -2.19 15.12 -57.78
CA GLU A 162 -2.64 14.92 -56.39
C GLU A 162 -1.45 14.83 -55.44
N ILE A 163 -0.47 13.97 -55.76
CA ILE A 163 0.78 13.84 -54.97
C ILE A 163 1.58 15.15 -54.97
N TYR A 164 1.65 15.85 -56.09
CA TYR A 164 2.37 17.12 -56.17
C TYR A 164 1.74 18.18 -55.28
N PHE A 165 0.40 18.31 -55.24
CA PHE A 165 -0.28 19.32 -54.43
C PHE A 165 -0.36 18.97 -52.95
N ASP A 166 -0.50 17.69 -52.58
CA ASP A 166 -0.50 17.25 -51.18
C ASP A 166 0.83 17.56 -50.48
N ASN A 167 1.94 17.37 -51.21
CA ASN A 167 3.29 17.62 -50.68
C ASN A 167 3.69 19.11 -50.69
N LEU A 168 2.90 20.00 -51.32
CA LEU A 168 3.25 21.41 -51.52
C LEU A 168 2.75 22.36 -50.42
N SER A 169 2.07 21.85 -49.38
CA SER A 169 1.59 22.52 -48.16
C SER A 169 1.66 24.07 -48.13
N VAL A 170 0.88 24.75 -48.98
CA VAL A 170 0.62 26.21 -48.91
C VAL A 170 -0.89 26.44 -49.05
N VAL A 171 -1.53 26.70 -47.91
CA VAL A 171 -2.94 26.46 -47.55
C VAL A 171 -3.97 27.45 -48.17
N ALA A 172 -3.76 28.02 -49.36
CA ALA A 172 -4.77 28.93 -49.94
C ALA A 172 -5.09 28.73 -51.43
N GLU A 173 -4.10 28.55 -52.30
CA GLU A 173 -4.36 28.44 -53.75
C GLU A 173 -4.67 27.01 -54.21
N ASN A 174 -4.15 26.02 -53.51
CA ASN A 174 -4.37 24.58 -53.72
C ASN A 174 -5.82 24.13 -53.50
N ALA A 175 -6.62 24.85 -52.70
CA ALA A 175 -8.04 24.53 -52.49
C ALA A 175 -8.89 24.64 -53.77
N LYS A 176 -8.55 25.53 -54.71
CA LYS A 176 -9.26 25.67 -56.00
C LYS A 176 -8.91 24.53 -56.96
N VAL A 177 -7.64 24.10 -56.94
CA VAL A 177 -7.16 22.99 -57.76
C VAL A 177 -7.78 21.68 -57.28
N TRP A 178 -7.78 21.44 -55.96
CA TRP A 178 -8.45 20.27 -55.36
C TRP A 178 -9.93 20.16 -55.75
N LYS A 179 -10.68 21.27 -55.65
CA LYS A 179 -12.08 21.31 -56.09
C LYS A 179 -12.26 20.96 -57.56
N SER A 180 -11.31 21.32 -58.41
CA SER A 180 -11.35 21.00 -59.85
C SER A 180 -11.02 19.53 -60.11
N VAL A 181 -10.02 18.98 -59.41
CA VAL A 181 -9.65 17.55 -59.47
C VAL A 181 -10.81 16.67 -59.01
N GLU A 182 -11.46 17.01 -57.90
CA GLU A 182 -12.61 16.26 -57.38
C GLU A 182 -13.83 16.34 -58.34
N LYS A 183 -14.02 17.49 -58.99
CA LYS A 183 -15.04 17.64 -60.03
C LYS A 183 -14.77 16.75 -61.26
N CYS A 184 -13.52 16.61 -61.68
CA CYS A 184 -13.14 15.69 -62.76
C CYS A 184 -13.37 14.22 -62.35
N ARG A 185 -12.99 13.84 -61.13
CA ARG A 185 -13.17 12.48 -60.59
C ARG A 185 -14.65 12.07 -60.50
N THR A 186 -15.52 13.00 -60.11
CA THR A 186 -16.97 12.77 -60.08
C THR A 186 -17.60 12.72 -61.47
N PHE A 187 -17.06 13.46 -62.44
CA PHE A 187 -17.50 13.41 -63.84
C PHE A 187 -17.21 12.05 -64.49
N GLU A 188 -16.04 11.46 -64.20
CA GLU A 188 -15.61 10.16 -64.73
C GLU A 188 -16.35 8.96 -64.08
N LYS A 189 -16.74 9.09 -62.80
CA LYS A 189 -17.49 8.07 -62.07
C LYS A 189 -19.01 8.09 -62.33
N ASN A 190 -19.51 9.06 -63.11
CA ASN A 190 -20.93 9.13 -63.44
C ASN A 190 -21.28 8.18 -64.60
N PRO A 191 -22.07 7.12 -64.37
CA PRO A 191 -22.39 6.12 -65.40
C PRO A 191 -23.25 6.66 -66.56
N HIS A 192 -23.76 7.89 -66.48
CA HIS A 192 -24.51 8.55 -67.55
C HIS A 192 -23.64 9.37 -68.53
N ASN A 193 -22.31 9.40 -68.34
CA ASN A 193 -21.39 10.24 -69.10
C ASN A 193 -20.40 9.45 -69.99
N ARG A 194 -20.61 8.14 -70.14
CA ARG A 194 -19.90 7.30 -71.13
C ARG A 194 -20.70 7.18 -72.42
#